data_AF-F4ZKH0-F1
#
_entry.id   AF-F4ZKH0-F1
#
_cell.length_a   1.000
_cell.length_b   1.000
_cell.length_c   1.000
_cell.angle_alpha   90.00
_cell.angle_beta   90.00
_cell.angle_gamma   90.00
#
_symmetry.space_group_name_H-M   'P 1'
#
loop_
_entity.id
_entity.type
_entity.pdbx_description
1 polymer ?
#
loop_
_entity_poly.entity_id
_entity_poly.type
_entity_poly.pdbx_seq_one_letter_code
_entity_poly.pdbx_strand_id
1 'polypeptide(L)'
;VVFVAGLGGIGMDTSRELLKRNLKNLVVLDRIDNPAAIAELKTINPKVTVSFYLYDVTVSLTETKKLLKTIFDKLKTVDILINGAGILDDHQIERTIAVNFTGLVNTTTAIMDFWDKRKGGSGGVVCNIGSVTGFNAIHQVPVYSATKAAVVSFTQSLAKLAPLTGVTAFTVNPGITVTTLVNKFNSWLDVEPRVTELLIDNPTQTTLACAQNFVKAIELNQNGGIWKLDLGTLAPIQWT
;
A
#
# COMPACT_ATOMS: atom_id res chain seq x y z
N VAL A 1 -6.91 11.14 4.32
CA VAL A 1 -6.18 9.92 3.90
C VAL A 1 -4.90 10.33 3.20
N VAL A 2 -3.77 9.71 3.57
CA VAL A 2 -2.51 9.77 2.81
C VAL A 2 -2.32 8.42 2.13
N PHE A 3 -2.10 8.42 0.81
CA PHE A 3 -1.90 7.21 0.02
C PHE A 3 -0.57 7.28 -0.73
N VAL A 4 0.39 6.47 -0.29
CA VAL A 4 1.68 6.25 -0.95
C VAL A 4 1.50 5.30 -2.13
N ALA A 5 1.99 5.70 -3.31
CA ALA A 5 1.82 5.04 -4.61
C ALA A 5 0.35 4.90 -5.04
N GLY A 6 -0.46 5.93 -4.79
CA GLY A 6 -1.89 5.96 -5.09
C GLY A 6 -2.25 6.11 -6.58
N LEU A 7 -1.27 6.24 -7.49
CA LEU A 7 -1.51 6.44 -8.93
C LEU A 7 -1.11 5.24 -9.81
N GLY A 8 -0.47 4.21 -9.23
CA GLY A 8 -0.12 2.99 -9.96
C GLY A 8 -1.22 1.94 -9.92
N GLY A 9 -1.24 1.01 -10.89
CA GLY A 9 -2.06 -0.23 -10.91
C GLY A 9 -3.34 -0.21 -10.06
N ILE A 10 -3.35 -1.01 -8.99
CA ILE A 10 -4.46 -1.11 -8.01
C ILE A 10 -4.70 0.22 -7.27
N GLY A 11 -3.65 0.99 -7.00
CA GLY A 11 -3.71 2.28 -6.30
C GLY A 11 -4.59 3.29 -7.02
N MET A 12 -4.52 3.39 -8.35
CA MET A 12 -5.34 4.33 -9.12
C MET A 12 -6.84 4.03 -8.98
N ASP A 13 -7.26 2.78 -9.20
CA ASP A 13 -8.67 2.40 -9.03
C ASP A 13 -9.12 2.49 -7.57
N THR A 14 -8.22 2.19 -6.62
CA THR A 14 -8.52 2.38 -5.19
C THR A 14 -8.71 3.86 -4.86
N SER A 15 -7.90 4.75 -5.42
CA SER A 15 -8.08 6.21 -5.30
C SER A 15 -9.41 6.66 -5.90
N ARG A 16 -9.82 6.12 -7.06
CA ARG A 16 -11.14 6.38 -7.65
C ARG A 16 -12.28 5.95 -6.72
N GLU A 17 -12.20 4.74 -6.15
CA GLU A 17 -13.21 4.22 -5.23
C GLU A 17 -13.27 5.00 -3.90
N LEU A 18 -12.12 5.40 -3.36
CA LEU A 18 -12.01 6.23 -2.16
C LEU A 18 -12.71 7.59 -2.34
N LEU A 19 -12.61 8.20 -3.53
CA LEU A 19 -13.23 9.49 -3.82
C LEU A 19 -14.75 9.44 -3.97
N LYS A 20 -15.32 8.25 -4.16
CA LYS A 20 -16.78 8.05 -4.06
C LYS A 20 -17.28 8.13 -2.61
N ARG A 21 -16.38 8.19 -1.63
CA ARG A 21 -16.71 8.38 -0.21
C ARG A 21 -16.50 9.83 0.22
N ASN A 22 -17.01 10.18 1.40
CA ASN A 22 -16.98 11.55 1.93
C ASN A 22 -15.63 11.89 2.57
N LEU A 23 -14.54 11.77 1.83
CA LEU A 23 -13.22 12.23 2.28
C LEU A 23 -13.16 13.76 2.33
N LYS A 24 -12.45 14.32 3.31
CA LYS A 24 -12.09 15.76 3.29
C LYS A 24 -10.87 16.01 2.41
N ASN A 25 -9.83 15.20 2.59
CA ASN A 25 -8.56 15.29 1.85
C ASN A 25 -8.07 13.89 1.45
N LEU A 26 -7.68 13.76 0.18
CA LEU A 26 -6.87 12.66 -0.34
C LEU A 26 -5.49 13.22 -0.73
N VAL A 27 -4.46 12.85 0.03
CA VAL A 27 -3.07 13.21 -0.27
C VAL A 27 -2.40 12.02 -0.94
N VAL A 28 -1.99 12.18 -2.19
CA VAL A 28 -1.25 11.17 -2.94
C VAL A 28 0.24 11.49 -2.83
N LEU A 29 1.03 10.51 -2.40
CA LEU A 29 2.48 10.56 -2.40
C LEU A 29 2.97 9.55 -3.44
N ASP A 30 3.67 9.98 -4.48
CA ASP A 30 4.17 9.06 -5.51
C ASP A 30 5.53 9.48 -6.05
N ARG A 31 6.28 8.53 -6.59
CA ARG A 31 7.65 8.76 -7.10
C ARG A 31 7.62 9.45 -8.46
N ILE A 32 6.55 9.29 -9.22
CA ILE A 32 6.40 9.83 -10.57
C ILE A 32 5.23 10.82 -10.53
N ASP A 33 5.49 12.06 -10.96
CA ASP A 33 4.42 13.04 -11.14
C ASP A 33 3.50 12.59 -12.30
N ASN A 34 2.19 12.65 -12.07
CA ASN A 34 1.19 12.31 -13.07
C ASN A 34 0.01 13.30 -12.98
N PRO A 35 0.18 14.51 -13.56
CA PRO A 35 -0.82 15.56 -13.49
C PRO A 35 -2.17 15.16 -14.10
N ALA A 36 -2.16 14.31 -15.13
CA ALA A 36 -3.38 13.81 -15.77
C ALA A 36 -4.20 12.94 -14.81
N ALA A 37 -3.55 11.99 -14.11
CA ALA A 37 -4.23 11.17 -13.10
C ALA A 37 -4.76 12.03 -11.94
N ILE A 38 -3.99 13.01 -11.47
CA ILE A 38 -4.44 13.92 -10.41
C ILE A 38 -5.62 14.78 -10.88
N ALA A 39 -5.61 15.27 -12.13
CA ALA A 39 -6.73 16.00 -12.71
C ALA A 39 -7.98 15.11 -12.80
N GLU A 40 -7.84 13.86 -13.24
CA GLU A 40 -8.92 12.87 -13.26
C GLU A 40 -9.50 12.64 -11.87
N LEU A 41 -8.66 12.40 -10.85
CA LEU A 41 -9.14 12.20 -9.47
C LEU A 41 -9.92 13.42 -8.96
N LYS A 42 -9.52 14.64 -9.31
CA LYS A 42 -10.24 15.86 -8.92
C LYS A 42 -11.65 15.97 -9.54
N THR A 43 -11.88 15.40 -10.73
CA THR A 43 -13.20 15.46 -11.38
C THR A 43 -14.20 14.46 -10.80
N ILE A 44 -13.73 13.35 -10.23
CA ILE A 44 -14.59 12.31 -9.65
C ILE A 44 -15.43 12.84 -8.49
N ASN A 45 -14.81 13.65 -7.61
CA ASN A 45 -15.53 14.30 -6.52
C ASN A 45 -14.92 15.67 -6.18
N PRO A 46 -15.43 16.76 -6.79
CA PRO A 46 -14.90 18.11 -6.60
C PRO A 46 -14.97 18.63 -5.16
N LYS A 47 -15.71 17.96 -4.26
CA LYS A 47 -15.78 18.32 -2.83
C LYS A 47 -14.57 17.81 -2.03
N VAL A 48 -13.84 16.81 -2.54
CA VAL A 48 -12.64 16.29 -1.89
C VAL A 48 -11.43 17.09 -2.37
N THR A 49 -10.60 17.56 -1.43
CA THR A 49 -9.31 18.14 -1.81
C THR A 49 -8.32 17.03 -2.15
N VAL A 50 -7.94 16.93 -3.42
CA VAL A 50 -6.89 16.01 -3.89
C VAL A 50 -5.58 16.78 -4.07
N SER A 51 -4.54 16.37 -3.36
CA SER A 51 -3.20 16.97 -3.44
C SER A 51 -2.13 15.92 -3.71
N PHE A 52 -1.08 16.31 -4.43
CA PHE A 52 0.05 15.46 -4.78
C PHE A 52 1.33 16.01 -4.16
N TYR A 53 2.21 15.10 -3.72
CA TYR A 53 3.60 15.41 -3.39
C TYR A 53 4.51 14.33 -3.97
N LEU A 54 5.63 14.77 -4.55
CA LEU A 54 6.67 13.85 -5.01
C LEU A 54 7.29 13.14 -3.79
N TYR A 55 7.34 11.81 -3.83
CA TYR A 55 7.87 11.00 -2.74
C TYR A 55 8.49 9.69 -3.24
N ASP A 56 9.78 9.50 -3.00
CA ASP A 56 10.44 8.20 -3.12
C ASP A 56 10.56 7.58 -1.72
N VAL A 57 9.97 6.41 -1.52
CA VAL A 57 10.01 5.69 -0.24
C VAL A 57 11.42 5.28 0.19
N THR A 58 12.42 5.33 -0.70
CA THR A 58 13.82 5.02 -0.37
C THR A 58 14.63 6.22 0.11
N VAL A 59 14.03 7.40 0.25
CA VAL A 59 14.68 8.52 0.94
C VAL A 59 14.88 8.21 2.43
N SER A 60 15.71 9.02 3.09
CA SER A 60 15.97 8.85 4.52
C SER A 60 14.70 9.03 5.36
N LEU A 61 14.70 8.44 6.55
CA LEU A 61 13.64 8.63 7.54
C LEU A 61 13.43 10.13 7.85
N THR A 62 14.50 10.93 7.91
CA THR A 62 14.45 12.37 8.16
C THR A 62 13.70 13.11 7.05
N GLU A 63 13.98 12.81 5.78
CA GLU A 63 13.26 13.44 4.66
C GLU A 63 11.79 13.04 4.64
N THR A 64 11.48 11.78 4.97
CA THR A 64 10.09 11.33 5.10
C THR A 64 9.35 12.09 6.21
N LYS A 65 9.98 12.25 7.39
CA LYS A 65 9.40 13.04 8.50
C LYS A 65 9.16 14.50 8.11
N LYS A 66 10.09 15.11 7.36
CA LYS A 66 9.95 16.49 6.86
C LYS A 66 8.74 16.64 5.95
N LEU A 67 8.55 15.72 4.99
CA LEU A 67 7.38 15.72 4.12
C LEU A 67 6.08 15.53 4.91
N LEU A 68 6.03 14.55 5.82
CA LEU A 68 4.86 14.32 6.66
C LEU A 68 4.55 15.55 7.52
N LYS A 69 5.57 16.22 8.06
CA LYS A 69 5.39 17.47 8.81
C LYS A 69 4.67 18.52 7.96
N THR A 70 5.07 18.72 6.71
CA THR A 70 4.38 19.65 5.78
C THR A 70 2.91 19.30 5.60
N ILE A 71 2.58 18.01 5.52
CA ILE A 71 1.20 17.54 5.38
C ILE A 71 0.40 17.79 6.66
N PHE A 72 0.94 17.43 7.84
CA PHE A 72 0.29 17.65 9.13
C PHE A 72 0.15 19.14 9.47
N ASP A 73 1.13 19.98 9.14
CA ASP A 73 1.05 21.43 9.34
C ASP A 73 -0.15 22.02 8.56
N LYS A 74 -0.46 21.47 7.38
CA LYS A 74 -1.58 21.90 6.53
C LYS A 74 -2.92 21.29 6.95
N LEU A 75 -2.96 19.99 7.20
CA LEU A 75 -4.22 19.25 7.44
C LEU A 75 -4.62 19.18 8.90
N LYS A 76 -3.68 19.38 9.83
CA LYS A 76 -3.78 19.21 11.29
C LYS A 76 -3.99 17.78 11.74
N THR A 77 -4.81 17.01 11.03
CA THR A 77 -5.04 15.58 11.27
C THR A 77 -4.88 14.78 9.98
N VAL A 78 -4.43 13.53 10.14
CA VAL A 78 -4.47 12.48 9.13
C VAL A 78 -5.06 11.26 9.82
N ASP A 79 -6.08 10.66 9.20
CA ASP A 79 -6.80 9.53 9.81
C ASP A 79 -6.23 8.17 9.40
N ILE A 80 -5.84 8.06 8.12
CA ILE A 80 -5.40 6.80 7.50
C ILE A 80 -4.17 7.06 6.64
N LEU A 81 -3.15 6.21 6.81
CA LEU A 81 -1.99 6.06 5.95
C LEU A 81 -2.13 4.74 5.18
N ILE A 82 -2.08 4.81 3.86
CA ILE A 82 -2.03 3.64 2.99
C ILE A 82 -0.63 3.55 2.40
N ASN A 83 0.12 2.50 2.76
CA ASN A 83 1.44 2.22 2.18
C ASN A 83 1.30 1.28 0.99
N GLY A 84 1.41 1.82 -0.22
CA GLY A 84 1.21 1.08 -1.46
C GLY A 84 2.41 0.96 -2.39
N ALA A 85 3.55 1.56 -2.06
CA ALA A 85 4.74 1.48 -2.91
C ALA A 85 5.20 0.02 -3.08
N GLY A 86 5.48 -0.37 -4.32
CA GLY A 86 5.97 -1.69 -4.63
C GLY A 86 6.53 -1.80 -6.04
N ILE A 87 7.58 -2.60 -6.19
CA ILE A 87 8.13 -3.06 -7.46
C ILE A 87 8.22 -4.57 -7.47
N LEU A 88 8.25 -5.16 -8.66
CA LEU A 88 8.40 -6.59 -8.86
C LEU A 88 9.47 -6.78 -9.95
N ASP A 89 10.70 -6.97 -9.49
CA ASP A 89 11.88 -7.18 -10.34
C ASP A 89 12.96 -7.85 -9.50
N ASP A 90 13.11 -9.16 -9.65
CA ASP A 90 14.06 -9.95 -8.85
C ASP A 90 15.50 -9.90 -9.41
N HIS A 91 15.75 -9.14 -10.48
CA HIS A 91 17.12 -8.71 -10.83
C HIS A 91 17.60 -7.55 -9.93
N GLN A 92 16.68 -6.76 -9.39
CA GLN A 92 17.00 -5.60 -8.55
C GLN A 92 16.78 -5.92 -7.06
N ILE A 93 17.56 -6.86 -6.52
CA ILE A 93 17.39 -7.40 -5.16
C ILE A 93 17.30 -6.28 -4.11
N GLU A 94 18.30 -5.40 -4.05
CA GLU A 94 18.38 -4.33 -3.06
C GLU A 94 17.25 -3.32 -3.24
N ARG A 95 16.90 -2.97 -4.48
CA ARG A 95 15.81 -2.03 -4.78
C ARG A 95 14.47 -2.61 -4.36
N THR A 96 14.23 -3.90 -4.63
CA THR A 96 13.00 -4.61 -4.28
C THR A 96 12.82 -4.63 -2.77
N ILE A 97 13.88 -4.94 -2.01
CA ILE A 97 13.86 -4.86 -0.54
C ILE A 97 13.64 -3.42 -0.05
N ALA A 98 14.37 -2.45 -0.63
CA ALA A 98 14.32 -1.06 -0.21
C ALA A 98 12.94 -0.44 -0.44
N VAL A 99 12.29 -0.69 -1.58
CA VAL A 99 10.98 -0.14 -1.90
C VAL A 99 9.86 -0.89 -1.18
N ASN A 100 9.83 -2.22 -1.30
CA ASN A 100 8.67 -3.00 -0.86
C ASN A 100 8.60 -3.15 0.66
N PHE A 101 9.75 -3.15 1.34
CA PHE A 101 9.82 -3.38 2.78
C PHE A 101 10.41 -2.20 3.54
N THR A 102 11.68 -1.84 3.30
CA THR A 102 12.35 -0.79 4.09
C THR A 102 11.62 0.55 4.01
N GLY A 103 11.18 0.94 2.81
CA GLY A 103 10.45 2.18 2.58
C GLY A 103 9.10 2.21 3.30
N LEU A 104 8.37 1.10 3.31
CA LEU A 104 7.12 0.95 4.06
C LEU A 104 7.34 1.06 5.58
N VAL A 105 8.37 0.39 6.10
CA VAL A 105 8.74 0.47 7.52
C VAL A 105 9.17 1.89 7.88
N ASN A 106 9.97 2.55 7.05
CA ASN A 106 10.41 3.93 7.28
C ASN A 106 9.25 4.93 7.22
N THR A 107 8.34 4.80 6.25
CA THR A 107 7.14 5.65 6.16
C THR A 107 6.27 5.50 7.40
N THR A 108 6.06 4.26 7.83
CA THR A 108 5.30 3.98 9.06
C THR A 108 6.01 4.53 10.28
N THR A 109 7.33 4.33 10.40
CA THR A 109 8.14 4.86 11.51
C THR A 109 8.09 6.39 11.56
N ALA A 110 8.12 7.06 10.41
CA ALA A 110 8.04 8.51 10.32
C ALA A 110 6.69 9.04 10.80
N ILE A 111 5.58 8.41 10.41
CA ILE A 111 4.25 8.90 10.82
C ILE A 111 3.98 8.74 12.32
N MET A 112 4.68 7.80 12.99
CA MET A 112 4.58 7.64 14.45
C MET A 112 4.98 8.90 15.23
N ASP A 113 5.83 9.77 14.69
CA ASP A 113 6.15 11.04 15.36
C ASP A 113 4.94 11.96 15.54
N PHE A 114 3.88 11.77 14.74
CA PHE A 114 2.64 12.54 14.81
C PHE A 114 1.50 11.75 15.47
N TRP A 115 1.53 10.42 15.41
CA TRP A 115 0.43 9.58 15.89
C TRP A 115 0.67 8.86 17.21
N ASP A 116 1.91 8.66 17.65
CA ASP A 116 2.19 7.87 18.85
C ASP A 116 1.60 8.51 20.12
N LYS A 117 0.64 7.82 20.76
CA LYS A 117 -0.02 8.28 21.99
C LYS A 117 0.97 8.53 23.13
N ARG A 118 2.10 7.82 23.17
CA ARG A 118 3.16 8.02 24.17
C ARG A 118 3.84 9.38 24.04
N LYS A 119 3.71 10.02 22.86
CA LYS A 119 4.19 11.37 22.55
C LYS A 119 3.04 12.41 22.51
N GLY A 120 1.85 12.04 22.98
CA GLY A 120 0.65 12.89 22.92
C GLY A 120 -0.06 12.90 21.56
N GLY A 121 0.29 12.00 20.64
CA GLY A 121 -0.39 11.85 19.35
C GLY A 121 -1.80 11.26 19.50
N SER A 122 -2.64 11.46 18.47
CA SER A 122 -4.04 11.02 18.47
C SER A 122 -4.24 9.52 18.18
N GLY A 123 -3.18 8.79 17.84
CA GLY A 123 -3.30 7.52 17.13
C GLY A 123 -3.70 7.71 15.66
N GLY A 124 -3.93 6.59 14.97
CA GLY A 124 -4.28 6.55 13.55
C GLY A 124 -4.46 5.14 13.02
N VAL A 125 -4.67 5.01 11.71
CA VAL A 125 -4.84 3.72 11.02
C VAL A 125 -3.79 3.56 9.93
N VAL A 126 -3.09 2.42 9.93
CA VAL A 126 -2.17 2.03 8.85
C VAL A 126 -2.78 0.88 8.05
N CYS A 127 -2.96 1.10 6.75
CA CYS A 127 -3.31 0.05 5.80
C CYS A 127 -2.08 -0.25 4.94
N ASN A 128 -1.51 -1.44 5.07
CA ASN A 128 -0.36 -1.85 4.27
C ASN A 128 -0.81 -2.73 3.10
N ILE A 129 -0.37 -2.40 1.88
CA ILE A 129 -0.59 -3.24 0.70
C ILE A 129 0.48 -4.35 0.69
N GLY A 130 0.09 -5.52 1.19
CA GLY A 130 0.85 -6.75 1.10
C GLY A 130 0.72 -7.40 -0.28
N SER A 131 0.54 -8.73 -0.28
CA SER A 131 0.33 -9.57 -1.46
C SER A 131 0.01 -10.99 -0.98
N VAL A 132 -0.78 -11.75 -1.75
CA VAL A 132 -0.93 -13.19 -1.48
C VAL A 132 0.41 -13.94 -1.52
N THR A 133 1.42 -13.40 -2.21
CA THR A 133 2.79 -13.94 -2.22
C THR A 133 3.48 -13.88 -0.86
N GLY A 134 2.98 -13.04 0.05
CA GLY A 134 3.43 -13.01 1.44
C GLY A 134 2.89 -14.15 2.30
N PHE A 135 1.90 -14.89 1.81
CA PHE A 135 1.39 -16.12 2.45
C PHE A 135 2.10 -17.33 1.89
N ASN A 136 2.13 -17.45 0.55
CA ASN A 136 2.80 -18.51 -0.18
C ASN A 136 3.49 -17.89 -1.40
N ALA A 137 4.81 -18.06 -1.49
CA ALA A 137 5.61 -17.39 -2.50
C ALA A 137 5.30 -17.85 -3.93
N ILE A 138 5.40 -16.92 -4.88
CA ILE A 138 5.72 -17.26 -6.26
C ILE A 138 7.24 -17.50 -6.26
N HIS A 139 7.65 -18.76 -6.26
CA HIS A 139 9.02 -19.16 -6.01
C HIS A 139 10.00 -18.75 -7.11
N GLN A 140 9.51 -18.35 -8.30
CA GLN A 140 10.30 -17.77 -9.38
C GLN A 140 10.67 -16.30 -9.11
N VAL A 141 9.93 -15.61 -8.22
CA VAL A 141 10.25 -14.26 -7.71
C VAL A 141 10.38 -14.29 -6.18
N PRO A 142 11.37 -15.03 -5.65
CA PRO A 142 11.53 -15.26 -4.22
C PRO A 142 11.84 -13.98 -3.44
N VAL A 143 12.58 -13.02 -4.00
CA VAL A 143 12.91 -11.76 -3.33
C VAL A 143 11.65 -10.91 -3.17
N TYR A 144 10.88 -10.70 -4.24
CA TYR A 144 9.58 -10.05 -4.17
C TYR A 144 8.67 -10.70 -3.12
N SER A 145 8.50 -12.02 -3.19
CA SER A 145 7.63 -12.75 -2.26
C SER A 145 8.09 -12.62 -0.81
N ALA A 146 9.40 -12.69 -0.55
CA ALA A 146 9.97 -12.50 0.79
C ALA A 146 9.71 -11.09 1.32
N THR A 147 9.84 -10.05 0.50
CA THR A 147 9.50 -8.67 0.94
C THR A 147 8.03 -8.55 1.33
N LYS A 148 7.13 -9.23 0.62
CA LYS A 148 5.70 -9.21 0.92
C LYS A 148 5.36 -10.00 2.18
N ALA A 149 6.05 -11.11 2.44
CA ALA A 149 5.93 -11.82 3.72
C ALA A 149 6.39 -10.94 4.90
N ALA A 150 7.48 -10.19 4.72
CA ALA A 150 7.97 -9.23 5.72
C ALA A 150 6.94 -8.13 6.04
N VAL A 151 6.24 -7.60 5.03
CA VAL A 151 5.16 -6.62 5.22
C VAL A 151 3.98 -7.23 6.00
N VAL A 152 3.58 -8.47 5.70
CA VAL A 152 2.51 -9.16 6.44
C VAL A 152 2.87 -9.28 7.92
N SER A 153 4.07 -9.79 8.22
CA SER A 153 4.58 -9.93 9.59
C SER A 153 4.70 -8.59 10.33
N PHE A 154 5.27 -7.57 9.67
CA PHE A 154 5.42 -6.23 10.23
C PHE A 154 4.07 -5.63 10.62
N THR A 155 3.06 -5.78 9.75
CA THR A 155 1.73 -5.21 10.00
C THR A 155 1.00 -5.92 11.13
N GLN A 156 1.14 -7.24 11.25
CA GLN A 156 0.61 -7.99 12.40
C GLN A 156 1.26 -7.54 13.71
N SER A 157 2.56 -7.25 13.68
CA SER A 157 3.26 -6.70 14.85
C SER A 157 2.72 -5.31 15.21
N LEU A 158 2.52 -4.42 14.23
CA LEU A 158 1.92 -3.09 14.47
C LEU A 158 0.53 -3.19 15.12
N ALA A 159 -0.32 -4.08 14.63
CA ALA A 159 -1.66 -4.27 15.17
C ALA A 159 -1.64 -4.68 16.66
N LYS A 160 -0.68 -5.52 17.06
CA LYS A 160 -0.47 -5.92 18.46
C LYS A 160 0.09 -4.80 19.32
N LEU A 161 0.79 -3.83 18.72
CA LEU A 161 1.31 -2.64 19.41
C LEU A 161 0.27 -1.52 19.57
N ALA A 162 -0.92 -1.65 18.96
CA ALA A 162 -1.96 -0.63 19.00
C ALA A 162 -2.37 -0.17 20.42
N PRO A 163 -2.44 -1.03 21.46
CA PRO A 163 -2.70 -0.56 22.83
C PRO A 163 -1.64 0.39 23.38
N LEU A 164 -0.39 0.27 22.92
CA LEU A 164 0.74 1.09 23.36
C LEU A 164 0.85 2.39 22.55
N THR A 165 0.69 2.30 21.24
CA THR A 165 0.95 3.42 20.31
C THR A 165 -0.31 4.20 19.96
N GLY A 166 -1.49 3.59 20.11
CA GLY A 166 -2.74 4.12 19.58
C GLY A 166 -2.92 3.97 18.07
N VAL A 167 -1.98 3.34 17.38
CA VAL A 167 -2.02 3.15 15.93
C VAL A 167 -2.47 1.72 15.63
N THR A 168 -3.62 1.59 14.98
CA THR A 168 -4.14 0.31 14.50
C THR A 168 -3.60 0.03 13.11
N ALA A 169 -3.52 -1.25 12.74
CA ALA A 169 -3.05 -1.62 11.42
C ALA A 169 -3.71 -2.90 10.90
N PHE A 170 -3.83 -2.99 9.57
CA PHE A 170 -4.26 -4.21 8.87
C PHE A 170 -3.57 -4.30 7.50
N THR A 171 -3.54 -5.51 6.93
CA THR A 171 -3.02 -5.75 5.58
C THR A 171 -4.12 -6.04 4.60
N VAL A 172 -3.95 -5.52 3.39
CA VAL A 172 -4.69 -5.95 2.20
C VAL A 172 -3.72 -6.66 1.27
N ASN A 173 -4.10 -7.85 0.80
CA ASN A 173 -3.22 -8.78 0.12
C ASN A 173 -3.90 -9.18 -1.19
N PRO A 174 -3.71 -8.39 -2.26
CA PRO A 174 -4.24 -8.70 -3.57
C PRO A 174 -3.67 -10.01 -4.12
N GLY A 175 -4.54 -10.78 -4.76
CA GLY A 175 -4.16 -11.85 -5.69
C GLY A 175 -3.69 -11.30 -7.04
N ILE A 176 -3.53 -12.18 -8.02
CA ILE A 176 -3.09 -11.78 -9.36
C ILE A 176 -4.13 -10.84 -9.98
N THR A 177 -3.70 -9.60 -10.18
CA THR A 177 -4.55 -8.50 -10.68
C THR A 177 -3.90 -7.92 -11.92
N VAL A 178 -4.66 -7.84 -13.01
CA VAL A 178 -4.16 -7.39 -14.32
C VAL A 178 -3.76 -5.92 -14.23
N THR A 179 -2.45 -5.65 -14.10
CA THR A 179 -1.84 -4.33 -13.96
C THR A 179 -0.53 -4.29 -14.74
N THR A 180 0.04 -3.10 -14.93
CA THR A 180 1.39 -2.95 -15.50
C THR A 180 2.47 -3.70 -14.72
N LEU A 181 2.31 -3.88 -13.40
CA LEU A 181 3.27 -4.59 -12.55
C LEU A 181 3.44 -6.06 -12.96
N VAL A 182 2.37 -6.71 -13.44
CA VAL A 182 2.39 -8.12 -13.81
C VAL A 182 2.65 -8.34 -15.31
N ASN A 183 2.68 -7.29 -16.14
CA ASN A 183 2.81 -7.40 -17.60
C ASN A 183 4.17 -7.92 -18.09
N LYS A 184 5.26 -7.59 -17.39
CA LYS A 184 6.59 -8.15 -17.65
C LYS A 184 7.48 -7.84 -16.46
N PHE A 185 8.12 -8.87 -15.93
CA PHE A 185 9.05 -8.75 -14.82
C PHE A 185 10.11 -9.84 -14.88
N ASN A 186 11.21 -9.62 -14.17
CA ASN A 186 12.33 -10.55 -14.17
C ASN A 186 12.21 -11.53 -12.99
N SER A 187 12.31 -12.83 -13.28
CA SER A 187 12.50 -13.87 -12.26
C SER A 187 13.92 -13.83 -11.70
N TRP A 188 14.09 -14.28 -10.46
CA TRP A 188 15.43 -14.37 -9.85
C TRP A 188 16.33 -15.32 -10.65
N LEU A 189 17.53 -14.87 -11.04
CA LEU A 189 18.49 -15.63 -11.86
C LEU A 189 17.89 -16.19 -13.17
N ASP A 190 16.86 -15.53 -13.72
CA ASP A 190 16.18 -15.96 -14.94
C ASP A 190 15.62 -17.40 -14.89
N VAL A 191 15.29 -17.90 -13.68
CA VAL A 191 14.80 -19.28 -13.51
C VAL A 191 13.52 -19.60 -14.27
N GLU A 192 12.70 -18.59 -14.59
CA GLU A 192 11.55 -18.73 -15.49
C GLU A 192 11.22 -17.36 -16.13
N PRO A 193 11.63 -17.09 -17.37
CA PRO A 193 11.37 -15.80 -18.01
C PRO A 193 9.89 -15.56 -18.36
N ARG A 194 9.03 -16.58 -18.27
CA ARG A 194 7.60 -16.50 -18.64
C ARG A 194 6.67 -16.48 -17.44
N VAL A 195 7.14 -16.10 -16.24
CA VAL A 195 6.27 -16.07 -15.04
C VAL A 195 4.97 -15.30 -15.30
N THR A 196 5.04 -14.17 -16.00
CA THR A 196 3.84 -13.40 -16.38
C THR A 196 2.84 -14.25 -17.15
N GLU A 197 3.26 -14.90 -18.24
CA GLU A 197 2.40 -15.72 -19.11
C GLU A 197 1.73 -16.83 -18.29
N LEU A 198 2.52 -17.53 -17.48
CA LEU A 198 2.04 -18.61 -16.64
C LEU A 198 1.03 -18.14 -15.57
N LEU A 199 1.19 -16.92 -15.03
CA LEU A 199 0.24 -16.38 -14.05
C LEU A 199 -1.07 -15.94 -14.71
N ILE A 200 -1.02 -15.33 -15.90
CA ILE A 200 -2.23 -14.83 -16.59
C ILE A 200 -3.05 -15.95 -17.25
N ASP A 201 -2.44 -17.12 -17.48
CA ASP A 201 -3.13 -18.33 -17.94
C ASP A 201 -4.06 -18.95 -16.86
N ASN A 202 -3.97 -18.46 -15.62
CA ASN A 202 -4.82 -18.86 -14.51
C ASN A 202 -5.91 -17.80 -14.24
N PRO A 203 -7.00 -18.14 -13.51
CA PRO A 203 -7.99 -17.15 -13.11
C PRO A 203 -7.36 -15.95 -12.37
N THR A 204 -7.72 -14.73 -12.80
CA THR A 204 -7.24 -13.47 -12.22
C THR A 204 -8.43 -12.56 -11.87
N GLN A 205 -8.15 -11.36 -11.37
CA GLN A 205 -9.17 -10.33 -11.14
C GLN A 205 -8.84 -8.99 -11.82
N THR A 206 -9.87 -8.16 -12.00
CA THR A 206 -9.70 -6.78 -12.48
C THR A 206 -9.23 -5.85 -11.35
N THR A 207 -8.58 -4.76 -11.71
CA THR A 207 -8.20 -3.70 -10.77
C THR A 207 -9.40 -3.06 -10.08
N LEU A 208 -10.52 -2.90 -10.78
CA LEU A 208 -11.76 -2.38 -10.22
C LEU A 208 -12.33 -3.31 -9.13
N ALA A 209 -12.40 -4.62 -9.38
CA ALA A 209 -12.88 -5.57 -8.38
C ALA A 209 -11.97 -5.59 -7.14
N CYS A 210 -10.65 -5.52 -7.35
CA CYS A 210 -9.68 -5.38 -6.26
C CYS A 210 -9.91 -4.07 -5.49
N ALA A 211 -10.06 -2.93 -6.17
CA ALA A 211 -10.24 -1.62 -5.54
C ALA A 211 -11.53 -1.51 -4.72
N GLN A 212 -12.64 -2.07 -5.20
CA GLN A 212 -13.90 -2.12 -4.46
C GLN A 212 -13.75 -2.90 -3.16
N ASN A 213 -13.11 -4.07 -3.21
CA ASN A 213 -12.82 -4.87 -2.03
C ASN A 213 -11.78 -4.21 -1.10
N PHE A 214 -10.84 -3.45 -1.66
CA PHE A 214 -9.87 -2.66 -0.90
C PHE A 214 -10.59 -1.62 -0.03
N VAL A 215 -11.44 -0.80 -0.64
CA VAL A 215 -12.20 0.21 0.09
C VAL A 215 -13.12 -0.44 1.12
N LYS A 216 -13.74 -1.58 0.79
CA LYS A 216 -14.52 -2.35 1.76
C LYS A 216 -13.69 -2.84 2.95
N ALA A 217 -12.45 -3.29 2.72
CA ALA A 217 -11.52 -3.66 3.80
C ALA A 217 -11.14 -2.47 4.69
N ILE A 218 -10.96 -1.27 4.10
CA ILE A 218 -10.76 -0.02 4.86
C ILE A 218 -12.00 0.28 5.72
N GLU A 219 -13.20 0.18 5.14
CA GLU A 219 -14.47 0.46 5.84
C GLU A 219 -14.74 -0.51 6.99
N LEU A 220 -14.29 -1.77 6.89
CA LEU A 220 -14.33 -2.74 7.99
C LEU A 220 -13.43 -2.34 9.18
N ASN A 221 -12.34 -1.61 8.91
CA ASN A 221 -11.42 -1.04 9.91
C ASN A 221 -11.04 -2.00 11.05
N GLN A 222 -10.76 -3.26 10.71
CA GLN A 222 -10.46 -4.29 11.70
C GLN A 222 -8.96 -4.33 12.02
N ASN A 223 -8.57 -3.85 13.20
CA ASN A 223 -7.18 -3.96 13.67
C ASN A 223 -6.72 -5.43 13.66
N GLY A 224 -5.54 -5.69 13.08
CA GLY A 224 -4.99 -7.03 12.90
C GLY A 224 -5.57 -7.80 11.73
N GLY A 225 -6.51 -7.23 10.97
CA GLY A 225 -7.07 -7.88 9.79
C GLY A 225 -6.00 -8.26 8.76
N ILE A 226 -6.08 -9.48 8.25
CA ILE A 226 -5.32 -9.96 7.10
C ILE A 226 -6.33 -10.22 6.00
N TRP A 227 -6.47 -9.28 5.08
CA TRP A 227 -7.49 -9.35 4.04
C TRP A 227 -6.91 -9.91 2.75
N LYS A 228 -7.43 -11.03 2.27
CA LYS A 228 -7.16 -11.57 0.94
C LYS A 228 -8.16 -10.98 -0.05
N LEU A 229 -7.66 -10.32 -1.09
CA LEU A 229 -8.45 -9.71 -2.16
C LEU A 229 -8.15 -10.45 -3.45
N ASP A 230 -8.90 -11.49 -3.73
CA ASP A 230 -8.51 -12.47 -4.74
C ASP A 230 -9.73 -13.01 -5.47
N LEU A 231 -9.61 -13.17 -6.79
CA LEU A 231 -10.70 -13.57 -7.69
C LEU A 231 -12.00 -12.75 -7.49
N GLY A 232 -11.86 -11.44 -7.22
CA GLY A 232 -13.00 -10.54 -7.00
C GLY A 232 -13.67 -10.67 -5.64
N THR A 233 -13.11 -11.45 -4.70
CA THR A 233 -13.64 -11.64 -3.36
C THR A 233 -12.80 -10.94 -2.29
N LEU A 234 -13.42 -10.64 -1.14
CA LEU A 234 -12.75 -10.18 0.08
C LEU A 234 -12.93 -11.23 1.18
N ALA A 235 -11.83 -11.78 1.68
CA ALA A 235 -11.84 -12.79 2.74
C ALA A 235 -10.83 -12.48 3.85
N PRO A 236 -11.17 -12.66 5.13
CA PRO A 236 -10.19 -12.64 6.21
C PRO A 236 -9.35 -13.93 6.18
N ILE A 237 -8.08 -13.83 6.54
CA ILE A 237 -7.17 -14.97 6.73
C ILE A 237 -6.80 -15.07 8.21
N GLN A 238 -6.83 -16.28 8.75
CA GLN A 238 -6.28 -16.58 10.06
C GLN A 238 -4.80 -16.97 9.90
N TRP A 239 -3.91 -16.19 10.51
CA TRP A 239 -2.48 -16.53 10.55
C TRP A 239 -2.27 -17.75 11.45
N THR A 240 -1.49 -18.72 10.98
CA THR A 240 -1.20 -19.96 11.72
C THR A 240 -0.16 -19.74 12.82
#